data_AF-A0A2N2LU98-F1
#
_entry.id   AF-A0A2N2LU98-F1
#
_cell.length_a   1.000
_cell.length_b   1.000
_cell.length_c   1.000
_cell.angle_alpha   90.00
_cell.angle_beta   90.00
_cell.angle_gamma   90.00
#
_symmetry.space_group_name_H-M   'P 1'
#
loop_
_entity.id
_entity.type
_entity.pdbx_description
1 polymer ?
#
loop_
_entity_poly.entity_id
_entity_poly.type
_entity_poly.pdbx_seq_one_letter_code
_entity_poly.pdbx_strand_id
1 'polypeptide(L)' 'MVGITNLSITCDGFIHTCYKMPPLGNVRETTLREAWNSAKAREVRQMIKNCDIHCSPGNFVYRRSLKSEILRFLRYG' A
#
# COMPACT_ATOMS: atom_id res chain seq x y z
N MET A 1 1.81 -6.13 4.43
CA MET A 1 1.89 -4.76 5.00
C MET A 1 2.19 -3.79 3.86
N VAL A 2 1.13 -3.25 3.24
CA VAL A 2 1.23 -2.50 1.98
C VAL A 2 1.98 -1.18 2.19
N GLY A 3 3.02 -0.94 1.38
CA GLY A 3 3.80 0.29 1.36
C GLY A 3 4.80 0.48 2.50
N ILE A 4 4.89 -0.48 3.44
CA ILE A 4 5.89 -0.44 4.52
C ILE A 4 7.03 -1.41 4.22
N THR A 5 6.73 -2.64 3.79
CA THR A 5 7.75 -3.66 3.47
C THR A 5 7.73 -4.09 2.01
N ASN A 6 6.78 -3.58 1.23
CA ASN A 6 6.61 -3.96 -0.17
C ASN A 6 6.34 -2.74 -1.06
N LEU A 7 6.64 -2.95 -2.35
CA LEU A 7 6.23 -2.11 -3.47
C LEU A 7 5.82 -3.04 -4.62
N SER A 8 5.06 -2.52 -5.56
CA SER A 8 4.68 -3.16 -6.81
C SER A 8 5.08 -2.27 -7.98
N ILE A 9 5.46 -2.86 -9.10
CA ILE A 9 5.77 -2.15 -10.33
C ILE A 9 4.73 -2.56 -11.37
N THR A 10 4.07 -1.59 -12.01
CA THR A 10 3.11 -1.89 -13.08
C THR A 10 3.82 -2.19 -14.40
N CYS A 11 3.09 -2.73 -15.38
CA CYS A 11 3.61 -2.98 -16.73
C CYS A 11 4.12 -1.70 -17.41
N ASP A 12 3.56 -0.54 -17.06
CA ASP A 12 4.00 0.77 -17.55
C ASP A 12 5.26 1.29 -16.84
N GLY A 13 5.75 0.55 -15.83
CA GLY A 13 6.95 0.89 -15.06
C GLY A 13 6.67 1.78 -13.86
N PHE A 14 5.42 2.08 -13.52
CA PHE A 14 5.11 2.89 -12.34
C PHE A 14 5.35 2.12 -11.05
N ILE A 15 6.03 2.76 -10.10
CA ILE A 15 6.35 2.21 -8.79
C ILE A 15 5.24 2.61 -7.82
N HIS A 16 4.50 1.63 -7.28
CA HIS A 16 3.44 1.84 -6.32
C HIS A 16 3.78 1.18 -4.99
N THR A 17 3.48 1.87 -3.90
CA THR A 17 3.41 1.26 -2.55
C THR A 17 2.02 0.73 -2.26
N CYS A 18 0.99 1.36 -2.83
CA CYS A 18 -0.41 0.96 -2.77
C CYS A 18 -1.11 1.48 -4.05
N TYR A 19 -1.98 0.67 -4.66
CA TYR A 19 -2.74 1.10 -5.86
C TYR A 19 -3.80 2.17 -5.58
N LYS A 20 -4.10 2.45 -4.31
CA LYS A 20 -4.99 3.56 -3.90
C LYS A 20 -4.25 4.87 -3.65
N MET A 21 -2.92 4.86 -3.81
CA MET A 21 -2.07 6.02 -3.57
C MET A 21 -1.35 6.44 -4.85
N PRO A 22 -0.89 7.69 -4.94
CA PRO A 22 -0.07 8.14 -6.06
C PRO A 22 1.19 7.29 -6.23
N PRO A 23 1.63 7.04 -7.47
CA PRO A 23 2.89 6.34 -7.72
C PRO A 23 4.09 7.15 -7.21
N LEU A 24 5.12 6.46 -6.74
CA LEU A 24 6.37 7.08 -6.31
C LEU A 24 7.16 7.66 -7.48
N GLY A 25 7.06 7.05 -8.65
CA GLY A 25 7.76 7.44 -9.87
C GLY A 25 7.71 6.31 -10.90
N ASN A 26 8.55 6.41 -11.93
CA ASN A 26 8.70 5.37 -12.94
C ASN A 26 10.13 4.76 -12.88
N VAL A 27 10.23 3.44 -13.00
CA VAL A 27 11.52 2.72 -12.99
C VAL A 27 12.45 3.09 -14.14
N ARG A 28 11.91 3.70 -15.21
CA ARG A 28 12.71 4.21 -16.35
C ARG A 28 13.47 5.48 -16.02
N GLU A 29 13.04 6.22 -14.98
CA GLU A 29 13.56 7.54 -14.63
C GLU A 29 14.38 7.51 -13.34
N THR A 30 14.03 6.65 -12.39
CA THR A 30 14.66 6.58 -11.07
C THR A 30 14.84 5.14 -10.61
N THR A 31 15.86 4.91 -9.79
CA THR A 31 16.07 3.60 -9.18
C THR A 31 15.03 3.33 -8.10
N LEU A 32 14.74 2.05 -7.83
CA LEU A 32 13.84 1.66 -6.75
C LEU A 32 14.29 2.19 -5.39
N ARG A 33 15.61 2.23 -5.15
CA ARG A 33 16.20 2.73 -3.89
C ARG A 33 15.93 4.22 -3.71
N GLU A 34 16.11 5.02 -4.75
CA GLU A 34 15.84 6.46 -4.72
C GLU A 34 14.35 6.73 -4.53
N ALA A 35 13.51 6.08 -5.34
CA ALA A 35 12.06 6.19 -5.23
C ALA A 35 11.57 5.84 -3.82
N TRP A 36 12.09 4.76 -3.22
CA TRP A 36 11.71 4.28 -1.88
C TRP A 36 12.15 5.21 -0.74
N ASN A 37 13.29 5.88 -0.88
CA ASN A 37 13.84 6.78 0.14
C ASN A 37 13.46 8.26 -0.10
N SER A 38 12.74 8.56 -1.17
CA SER A 38 12.28 9.91 -1.52
C SER A 38 11.39 10.54 -0.45
N ALA A 39 11.28 11.88 -0.47
CA ALA A 39 10.30 12.61 0.33
C ALA A 39 8.86 12.17 0.00
N LYS A 40 8.58 11.98 -1.30
CA LYS A 40 7.29 11.48 -1.80
C LYS A 40 6.92 10.12 -1.21
N ALA A 41 7.88 9.19 -1.09
CA ALA A 41 7.60 7.90 -0.45
C ALA A 41 7.26 8.02 1.03
N ARG A 42 7.86 8.99 1.76
CA ARG A 42 7.49 9.27 3.15
C ARG A 42 6.07 9.81 3.26
N GLU A 43 5.69 10.75 2.40
CA GLU A 43 4.34 11.30 2.32
C GLU A 43 3.30 10.23 1.99
N VAL A 44 3.55 9.42 0.96
CA VAL A 44 2.65 8.33 0.57
C VAL A 44 2.51 7.30 1.68
N ARG A 45 3.58 6.95 2.40
CA ARG A 45 3.47 6.06 3.58
C ARG A 45 2.61 6.68 4.68
N GLN A 46 2.68 7.99 4.87
CA GLN A 46 1.82 8.68 5.83
C GLN A 46 0.35 8.65 5.39
N MET A 47 0.07 8.81 4.09
CA MET A 47 -1.28 8.63 3.53
C MET A 47 -1.79 7.20 3.76
N ILE A 48 -0.95 6.18 3.53
CA ILE A 48 -1.31 4.78 3.78
C ILE A 48 -1.63 4.53 5.25
N LYS A 49 -0.83 5.07 6.18
CA LYS A 49 -1.09 4.95 7.62
C LYS A 49 -2.44 5.54 8.02
N ASN A 50 -2.84 6.63 7.36
CA ASN A 50 -4.09 7.33 7.62
C ASN A 50 -5.29 6.79 6.82
N CYS A 51 -5.04 5.94 5.82
CA CYS A 51 -6.06 5.37 4.94
C CYS A 51 -7.09 4.54 5.72
N ASP A 52 -8.37 4.77 5.42
CA ASP A 52 -9.54 4.12 5.99
C ASP A 52 -10.23 3.14 5.01
N ILE A 53 -9.70 3.02 3.78
CA ILE A 53 -10.23 2.12 2.77
C ILE A 53 -10.12 0.66 3.23
N HIS A 54 -11.25 -0.04 3.27
CA HIS A 54 -11.31 -1.48 3.55
C HIS A 54 -10.84 -2.32 2.36
N CYS A 55 -9.53 -2.44 2.19
CA CYS A 55 -8.90 -3.35 1.22
C CYS A 55 -8.94 -4.81 1.70
N SER A 56 -8.79 -5.78 0.78
CA SER A 56 -8.67 -7.22 1.07
C SER A 56 -7.72 -7.52 2.27
N PRO A 57 -7.97 -8.56 3.10
CA PRO A 57 -7.28 -8.83 4.37
C PRO A 57 -5.75 -8.73 4.33
N GLY A 58 -5.11 -9.12 3.22
CA GLY A 58 -3.66 -9.07 3.06
C GLY A 58 -3.06 -7.66 3.07
N ASN A 59 -3.88 -6.63 2.87
CA ASN A 59 -3.39 -5.26 2.69
C ASN A 59 -3.26 -4.47 4.00
N PHE A 60 -4.06 -4.78 5.03
CA PHE A 60 -4.11 -4.02 6.30
C PHE A 60 -4.24 -4.92 7.53
N VAL A 61 -3.19 -5.68 7.84
CA VAL A 61 -3.17 -6.58 9.01
C VAL A 61 -3.32 -5.82 10.35
N TYR A 62 -2.91 -4.55 10.42
CA TYR A 62 -2.85 -3.78 11.68
C TYR A 62 -4.12 -3.01 12.05
N ARG A 63 -5.07 -2.80 11.13
CA ARG A 63 -6.35 -2.10 11.43
C ARG A 63 -7.53 -3.04 11.63
N ARG A 64 -7.35 -4.33 11.37
CA ARG A 64 -8.42 -5.31 11.53
C ARG A 64 -8.26 -6.03 12.85
N SER A 65 -9.23 -5.84 13.74
CA SER A 65 -9.35 -6.68 14.92
C SER A 65 -9.81 -8.08 14.50
N LEU A 66 -9.48 -9.10 15.31
CA LEU A 66 -10.02 -10.45 15.13
C LEU A 66 -11.55 -10.44 15.00
N LYS A 67 -12.22 -9.61 15.82
CA LYS A 67 -13.67 -9.37 15.76
C LYS A 67 -14.12 -8.88 14.37
N SER A 68 -13.44 -7.89 13.79
CA SER A 68 -13.80 -7.37 12.47
C SER A 68 -13.66 -8.41 11.36
N GLU A 69 -12.69 -9.32 11.46
CA GLU A 69 -12.55 -10.40 10.46
C GLU A 69 -13.54 -11.53 10.62
N ILE A 70 -13.87 -11.90 11.87
CA ILE A 70 -14.97 -12.84 12.13
C ILE A 70 -16.27 -12.29 11.52
N LEU A 71 -16.60 -11.01 11.77
CA LEU A 71 -17.80 -10.39 11.21
C LEU A 71 -17.80 -10.36 9.67
N ARG A 72 -16.65 -10.10 9.04
CA ARG A 72 -16.51 -10.14 7.58
C ARG A 72 -16.72 -11.55 7.04
N PHE A 73 -16.10 -12.55 7.66
CA PHE A 73 -16.23 -13.96 7.27
C PHE A 73 -17.69 -14.43 7.39
N LEU A 74 -18.38 -14.10 8.49
CA LEU A 74 -19.79 -14.45 8.64
C LEU A 74 -20.71 -13.76 7.62
N ARG A 75 -20.31 -12.60 7.08
CA ARG A 75 -21.11 -11.83 6.12
C ARG A 75 -20.87 -12.23 4.66
N TYR A 76 -19.66 -12.67 4.32
CA TYR A 76 -19.23 -12.87 2.92
C TYR A 76 -18.53 -14.23 2.68
N GLY A 77 -18.35 -15.04 3.71
CA GLY A 77 -17.80 -16.39 3.64
C GLY A 77 -18.87 -17.46 3.46
#